data_AF-A0A6B2LKH7-F1
#
_entry.id   AF-A0A6B2LKH7-F1
#
_cell.length_a   1.000
_cell.length_b   1.000
_cell.length_c   1.000
_cell.angle_alpha   90.00
_cell.angle_beta   90.00
_cell.angle_gamma   90.00
#
_symmetry.space_group_name_H-M   'P 1'
#
loop_
_entity.id
_entity.type
_entity.pdbx_description
1 polymer ?
#
loop_
_entity_poly.entity_id
_entity_poly.type
_entity_poly.pdbx_seq_one_letter_code
_entity_poly.pdbx_strand_id
1 'polypeptide(L)'
;MRSLFHFSFAEYRNSSNTNFGALRVLNDDLVQSMRGFGTHPHSDAEIVTYIVQGELTHKDSMGTQETLTRGGIQFMTAGTGLFHSEQNRHGSIPLRFIQMWYTPRHSALAPNYGSMQGNEALLVNRWAHLVTDAQNCLDVPVKIQQDVNIYASL
;
A
#
# COMPACT_ATOMS: atom_id res chain seq x y z
N MET A 1 -16.70 6.69 -4.33
CA MET A 1 -15.63 5.71 -4.10
C MET A 1 -16.28 4.41 -3.64
N ARG A 2 -15.74 3.26 -4.04
CA ARG A 2 -16.18 1.97 -3.52
C ARG A 2 -14.97 1.24 -2.95
N SER A 3 -15.08 0.77 -1.72
CA SER A 3 -14.05 0.00 -1.02
C SER A 3 -14.65 -1.34 -0.61
N LEU A 4 -13.90 -2.43 -0.83
CA LEU A 4 -14.23 -3.74 -0.29
C LEU A 4 -13.26 -4.05 0.85
N PHE A 5 -13.79 -4.15 2.07
CA PHE A 5 -13.03 -4.42 3.29
C PHE A 5 -13.04 -5.93 3.58
N HIS A 6 -11.86 -6.56 3.66
CA HIS A 6 -11.76 -7.99 3.98
C HIS A 6 -11.56 -8.24 5.49
N PHE A 7 -11.12 -7.23 6.23
CA PHE A 7 -10.99 -7.22 7.70
C PHE A 7 -11.73 -6.03 8.29
N SER A 8 -12.05 -6.08 9.59
CA SER A 8 -12.72 -4.98 10.29
C SER A 8 -11.93 -3.68 10.17
N PHE A 9 -12.45 -2.72 9.40
CA PHE A 9 -11.84 -1.41 9.17
C PHE A 9 -12.93 -0.35 9.01
N ALA A 10 -12.68 0.86 9.52
CA ALA A 10 -13.67 1.93 9.64
C ALA A 10 -14.96 1.47 10.35
N GLU A 11 -16.13 1.60 9.71
CA GLU A 11 -17.45 1.26 10.28
C GLU A 11 -17.77 -0.24 10.24
N TYR A 12 -16.97 -1.05 9.55
CA TYR A 12 -17.15 -2.51 9.50
C TYR A 12 -16.47 -3.16 10.71
N ARG A 13 -17.26 -3.62 11.67
CA ARG A 13 -16.80 -4.36 12.86
C ARG A 13 -17.34 -5.78 12.85
N ASN A 14 -16.46 -6.76 12.65
CA ASN A 14 -16.68 -8.15 12.96
C ASN A 14 -15.63 -8.61 13.99
N SER A 15 -16.07 -8.83 15.24
CA SER A 15 -15.17 -9.20 16.35
C SER A 15 -14.46 -10.54 16.15
N SER A 16 -14.93 -11.41 15.26
CA SER A 16 -14.25 -12.67 14.93
C SER A 16 -13.33 -12.57 13.70
N ASN A 17 -13.22 -11.41 13.05
CA ASN A 17 -12.37 -11.20 11.88
C ASN A 17 -11.66 -9.84 11.92
N THR A 18 -10.73 -9.71 12.87
CA THR A 18 -9.97 -8.47 13.14
C THR A 18 -8.62 -8.41 12.41
N ASN A 19 -8.06 -9.56 12.01
CA ASN A 19 -6.76 -9.67 11.33
C ASN A 19 -6.51 -11.10 10.86
N PHE A 20 -5.55 -11.28 9.95
CA PHE A 20 -4.95 -12.55 9.58
C PHE A 20 -3.43 -12.50 9.78
N GLY A 21 -2.94 -13.15 10.85
CA GLY A 21 -1.54 -12.96 11.26
C GLY A 21 -1.25 -11.47 11.50
N ALA A 22 -0.19 -10.96 10.86
CA ALA A 22 0.19 -9.54 10.92
C ALA A 22 -0.68 -8.61 10.05
N LEU A 23 -1.44 -9.14 9.08
CA LEU A 23 -2.30 -8.36 8.17
C LEU A 23 -3.54 -7.86 8.91
N ARG A 24 -3.69 -6.54 8.99
CA ARG A 24 -4.79 -5.84 9.68
C ARG A 24 -5.82 -5.27 8.71
N VAL A 25 -5.38 -4.81 7.55
CA VAL A 25 -6.23 -4.15 6.54
C VAL A 25 -5.91 -4.75 5.19
N LEU A 26 -6.94 -5.05 4.40
CA LEU A 26 -6.84 -5.44 3.00
C LEU A 26 -8.03 -4.85 2.27
N ASN A 27 -7.78 -3.73 1.60
CA ASN A 27 -8.81 -2.98 0.88
C ASN A 27 -8.59 -3.11 -0.62
N ASP A 28 -9.66 -3.42 -1.34
CA ASP A 28 -9.72 -3.27 -2.80
C ASP A 28 -10.50 -2.00 -3.10
N ASP A 29 -9.76 -0.94 -3.44
CA ASP A 29 -10.27 0.42 -3.55
C ASP A 29 -10.43 0.82 -5.00
N LEU A 30 -11.65 1.23 -5.38
CA LEU A 30 -11.97 1.85 -6.67
C LEU A 30 -12.26 3.35 -6.48
N VAL A 31 -11.32 4.16 -6.93
CA VAL A 31 -11.32 5.62 -6.81
C VAL A 31 -11.63 6.25 -8.18
N GLN A 32 -12.73 7.00 -8.23
CA GLN A 32 -13.17 7.70 -9.44
C GLN A 32 -12.18 8.80 -9.83
N SER A 33 -12.24 9.23 -11.10
CA SER A 33 -11.45 10.35 -11.62
C SER A 33 -11.54 11.59 -10.73
N MET A 34 -10.41 12.28 -10.54
CA MET A 34 -10.29 13.50 -9.73
C MET A 34 -10.76 13.34 -8.27
N ARG A 35 -10.71 12.11 -7.73
CA ARG A 35 -11.03 11.79 -6.33
C ARG A 35 -9.85 11.12 -5.65
N GLY A 36 -9.95 10.96 -4.34
CA GLY A 36 -8.95 10.27 -3.54
C GLY A 36 -9.15 10.55 -2.07
N PHE A 37 -8.13 10.18 -1.31
CA PHE A 37 -8.01 10.42 0.11
C PHE A 37 -7.23 11.71 0.32
N GLY A 38 -7.83 12.66 1.05
CA GLY A 38 -7.14 13.87 1.48
C GLY A 38 -6.01 13.54 2.46
N THR A 39 -5.25 14.56 2.87
CA THR A 39 -4.19 14.40 3.86
C THR A 39 -4.75 13.84 5.17
N HIS A 40 -4.23 12.70 5.60
CA HIS A 40 -4.62 12.03 6.84
C HIS A 40 -3.41 11.39 7.54
N PRO A 41 -3.45 11.21 8.88
CA PRO A 41 -2.35 10.63 9.63
C PRO A 41 -2.38 9.10 9.66
N HIS A 42 -1.18 8.50 9.74
CA HIS A 42 -0.96 7.13 10.18
C HIS A 42 0.14 7.07 11.24
N SER A 43 0.11 6.02 12.06
CA SER A 43 1.11 5.71 13.09
C SER A 43 1.19 4.20 13.29
N ASP A 44 2.36 3.67 13.61
CA ASP A 44 2.59 2.27 13.98
C ASP A 44 1.99 1.24 13.00
N ALA A 45 2.14 1.48 11.70
CA ALA A 45 1.70 0.60 10.63
C ALA A 45 2.74 0.51 9.51
N GLU A 46 2.90 -0.68 8.93
CA GLU A 46 3.52 -0.87 7.62
C GLU A 46 2.40 -0.90 6.58
N ILE A 47 2.39 0.05 5.66
CA ILE A 47 1.35 0.19 4.63
C ILE A 47 1.97 -0.13 3.28
N VAL A 48 1.36 -1.04 2.54
CA VAL A 48 1.76 -1.42 1.18
C VAL A 48 0.59 -1.18 0.24
N THR A 49 0.81 -0.46 -0.84
CA THR A 49 -0.20 -0.21 -1.87
C THR A 49 0.27 -0.75 -3.21
N TYR A 50 -0.52 -1.62 -3.84
CA TYR A 50 -0.26 -2.18 -5.18
C TYR A 50 -1.29 -1.67 -6.19
N ILE A 51 -0.83 -1.09 -7.30
CA ILE A 51 -1.70 -0.45 -8.29
C ILE A 51 -2.20 -1.51 -9.28
N VAL A 52 -3.49 -1.81 -9.22
CA VAL A 52 -4.13 -2.77 -10.12
C VAL A 52 -4.47 -2.12 -11.46
N GLN A 53 -4.94 -0.89 -11.48
CA GLN A 53 -5.33 -0.20 -12.71
C GLN A 53 -5.32 1.31 -12.52
N GLY A 54 -4.98 2.06 -13.57
CA GLY A 54 -4.94 3.52 -13.54
C GLY A 54 -3.65 4.03 -12.88
N GLU A 55 -3.74 5.20 -12.26
CA GLU A 55 -2.58 5.91 -11.71
C GLU A 55 -2.90 6.47 -10.31
N LEU A 56 -2.00 6.25 -9.37
CA LEU A 56 -2.11 6.72 -7.99
C LEU A 56 -1.04 7.79 -7.74
N THR A 57 -1.47 9.02 -7.42
CA THR A 57 -0.58 10.07 -6.95
C THR A 57 -0.49 10.06 -5.42
N HIS A 58 0.69 9.77 -4.90
CA HIS A 58 1.05 9.87 -3.48
C HIS A 58 1.63 11.25 -3.17
N LYS A 59 1.36 11.75 -1.96
CA LYS A 59 2.06 12.88 -1.36
C LYS A 59 2.14 12.71 0.14
N ASP A 60 3.28 13.01 0.75
CA ASP A 60 3.45 12.92 2.19
C ASP A 60 4.14 14.12 2.85
N SER A 61 4.19 14.10 4.19
CA SER A 61 4.83 15.11 5.03
C SER A 61 6.36 15.05 5.03
N MET A 62 6.97 14.00 4.46
CA MET A 62 8.43 13.91 4.28
C MET A 62 8.89 14.63 3.00
N GLY A 63 7.94 15.14 2.20
CA GLY A 63 8.19 15.89 0.98
C GLY A 63 8.10 15.04 -0.29
N THR A 64 7.74 13.75 -0.17
CA THR A 64 7.57 12.88 -1.33
C THR A 64 6.31 13.28 -2.09
N GLN A 65 6.40 13.32 -3.41
CA GLN A 65 5.25 13.38 -4.29
C GLN A 65 5.55 12.62 -5.57
N GLU A 66 4.78 11.58 -5.87
CA GLU A 66 4.96 10.78 -7.07
C GLU A 66 3.65 10.18 -7.58
N THR A 67 3.66 9.72 -8.83
CA THR A 67 2.52 9.02 -9.43
C THR A 67 2.97 7.64 -9.89
N LEU A 68 2.34 6.60 -9.35
CA LEU A 68 2.58 5.21 -9.72
C LEU A 68 1.51 4.70 -10.67
N THR A 69 1.94 3.93 -11.67
CA THR A 69 1.04 3.32 -12.67
C THR A 69 0.80 1.84 -12.37
N ARG A 70 -0.05 1.19 -13.17
CA ARG A 70 -0.39 -0.23 -13.05
C ARG A 70 0.84 -1.13 -12.89
N GLY A 71 0.77 -2.04 -11.92
CA GLY A 71 1.88 -2.92 -11.53
C GLY A 71 2.89 -2.27 -10.59
N GLY A 72 2.77 -0.96 -10.34
CA GLY A 72 3.58 -0.24 -9.37
C GLY A 72 3.24 -0.64 -7.95
N ILE A 73 4.19 -0.42 -7.05
CA ILE A 73 4.04 -0.69 -5.63
C ILE A 73 4.68 0.43 -4.82
N GLN A 74 4.03 0.85 -3.74
CA GLN A 74 4.63 1.70 -2.72
C GLN A 74 4.53 1.05 -1.35
N PHE A 75 5.44 1.44 -0.46
CA PHE A 75 5.36 1.13 0.95
C PHE A 75 5.63 2.36 1.81
N MET A 76 5.13 2.28 3.03
CA MET A 76 5.30 3.31 4.03
C MET A 76 5.35 2.68 5.42
N THR A 77 6.45 2.90 6.12
CA THR A 77 6.53 2.71 7.57
C THR A 77 6.03 3.99 8.21
N ALA A 78 4.84 3.95 8.83
CA ALA A 78 4.26 5.12 9.47
C ALA A 78 4.97 5.46 10.79
N GLY A 79 5.37 4.45 11.56
CA GLY A 79 6.24 4.61 12.72
C GLY A 79 5.71 5.63 13.75
N THR A 80 6.57 6.57 14.17
CA THR A 80 6.22 7.67 15.08
C THR A 80 5.14 8.64 14.56
N GLY A 81 4.77 8.53 13.28
CA GLY A 81 3.68 9.25 12.67
C GLY A 81 4.06 9.86 11.32
N LEU A 82 3.15 9.79 10.34
CA LEU A 82 3.23 10.63 9.15
C LEU A 82 1.85 11.05 8.65
N PHE A 83 1.82 12.14 7.88
CA PHE A 83 0.65 12.53 7.11
C PHE A 83 0.86 12.22 5.62
N HIS A 84 -0.16 11.68 4.98
CA HIS A 84 -0.12 11.44 3.53
C HIS A 84 -1.48 11.57 2.86
N SER A 85 -1.49 11.67 1.54
CA SER A 85 -2.68 11.72 0.70
C SER A 85 -2.47 10.87 -0.55
N GLU A 86 -3.53 10.18 -0.96
CA GLU A 86 -3.52 9.26 -2.10
C GLU A 86 -4.63 9.69 -3.07
N GLN A 87 -4.27 10.12 -4.28
CA GLN A 87 -5.20 10.77 -5.20
C GLN A 87 -5.16 10.16 -6.59
N ASN A 88 -6.34 9.93 -7.18
CA ASN A 88 -6.47 9.77 -8.62
C ASN A 88 -6.56 11.15 -9.27
N ARG A 89 -5.46 11.60 -9.87
CA ARG A 89 -5.40 12.87 -10.59
C ARG A 89 -5.72 12.76 -12.08
N HIS A 90 -6.04 11.56 -12.57
CA HIS A 90 -6.45 11.38 -13.95
C HIS A 90 -7.85 11.97 -14.16
N GLY A 91 -8.04 12.70 -15.27
CA GLY A 91 -9.28 13.43 -15.56
C GLY A 91 -10.44 12.60 -16.12
N SER A 92 -10.30 11.28 -16.23
CA SER A 92 -11.34 10.42 -16.84
C SER A 92 -11.22 8.93 -16.49
N ILE A 93 -10.01 8.42 -16.25
CA ILE A 93 -9.78 7.00 -15.95
C ILE A 93 -9.91 6.76 -14.43
N PRO A 94 -10.68 5.76 -13.98
CA PRO A 94 -10.71 5.36 -12.58
C PRO A 94 -9.42 4.63 -12.17
N LEU A 95 -9.07 4.78 -10.90
CA LEU A 95 -7.94 4.12 -10.25
C LEU A 95 -8.47 2.93 -9.44
N ARG A 96 -7.84 1.76 -9.57
CA ARG A 96 -8.03 0.62 -8.67
C ARG A 96 -6.71 0.21 -8.04
N PHE A 97 -6.66 0.05 -6.72
CA PHE A 97 -5.48 -0.44 -6.02
C PHE A 97 -5.86 -1.33 -4.84
N ILE A 98 -4.90 -2.17 -4.43
CA ILE A 98 -4.99 -2.96 -3.21
C ILE A 98 -4.13 -2.30 -2.14
N GLN A 99 -4.72 -1.96 -1.00
CA GLN A 99 -3.99 -1.43 0.15
C GLN A 99 -3.98 -2.44 1.29
N MET A 100 -2.79 -2.73 1.77
CA MET A 100 -2.52 -3.73 2.81
C MET A 100 -1.80 -3.07 3.98
N TRP A 101 -2.32 -3.24 5.19
CA TRP A 101 -1.64 -2.74 6.39
C TRP A 101 -1.23 -3.90 7.27
N TYR A 102 0.01 -3.85 7.75
CA TYR A 102 0.58 -4.83 8.65
C TYR A 102 0.95 -4.18 9.97
N THR A 103 0.77 -4.92 11.06
CA THR A 103 1.37 -4.54 12.34
C THR A 103 2.90 -4.63 12.20
N PRO A 104 3.67 -3.58 12.48
CA PRO A 104 5.13 -3.62 12.41
C PRO A 104 5.70 -4.52 13.51
N ARG A 105 6.93 -5.03 13.29
CA ARG A 105 7.67 -5.84 14.26
C ARG A 105 7.99 -5.06 15.54
N HIS A 106 8.22 -3.76 15.41
CA HIS A 106 8.47 -2.83 16.51
C HIS A 106 7.58 -1.60 16.38
N SER A 107 7.11 -1.09 17.50
CA SER A 107 6.42 0.21 17.57
C SER A 107 7.41 1.36 17.48
N ALA A 108 6.91 2.56 17.14
CA ALA A 108 7.64 3.82 17.13
C ALA A 108 8.91 3.79 16.24
N LEU A 109 8.85 3.06 15.13
CA LEU A 109 9.90 3.07 14.11
C LEU A 109 10.04 4.47 13.49
N ALA A 110 11.20 4.76 12.91
CA ALA A 110 11.36 5.99 12.13
C ALA A 110 10.47 5.91 10.87
N PRO A 111 9.72 6.98 10.52
CA PRO A 111 8.95 7.01 9.30
C PRO A 111 9.84 6.77 8.07
N ASN A 112 9.33 5.99 7.12
CA ASN A 112 10.05 5.67 5.90
C ASN A 112 9.05 5.48 4.76
N TYR A 113 9.51 5.73 3.54
CA TYR A 113 8.73 5.55 2.32
C TYR A 113 9.63 5.03 1.20
N GLY A 114 9.04 4.23 0.32
CA GLY A 114 9.67 3.89 -0.95
C GLY A 114 8.70 3.27 -1.93
N SER A 115 9.12 3.17 -3.18
CA SER A 115 8.25 2.75 -4.27
C SER A 115 9.03 2.11 -5.42
N MET A 116 8.29 1.45 -6.29
CA MET A 116 8.75 0.98 -7.59
C MET A 116 7.67 1.25 -8.62
N GLN A 117 8.08 1.82 -9.76
CA GLN A 117 7.19 2.00 -10.89
C GLN A 117 6.73 0.69 -11.51
N GLY A 118 5.53 0.73 -12.08
CA GLY A 118 4.92 -0.43 -12.72
C GLY A 118 5.72 -0.92 -13.92
N ASN A 119 6.01 -2.22 -13.94
CA ASN A 119 6.61 -2.90 -15.09
C ASN A 119 5.91 -4.25 -15.30
N GLU A 120 4.91 -4.27 -16.17
CA GLU A 120 4.09 -5.46 -16.43
C GLU A 120 4.93 -6.65 -16.94
N ALA A 121 6.04 -6.40 -17.64
CA ALA A 121 6.90 -7.46 -18.14
C ALA A 121 7.54 -8.28 -17.01
N LEU A 122 7.66 -7.72 -15.79
CA LEU A 122 8.13 -8.47 -14.62
C LEU A 122 7.07 -9.42 -14.06
N LEU A 123 5.79 -9.24 -14.40
CA LEU A 123 4.66 -9.95 -13.80
C LEU A 123 4.14 -11.10 -14.67
N VAL A 124 4.32 -11.04 -15.99
CA VAL A 124 3.73 -11.99 -16.94
C VAL A 124 4.27 -13.41 -16.77
N ASN A 125 3.38 -14.39 -16.58
CA ASN A 125 3.71 -15.83 -16.48
C ASN A 125 4.76 -16.18 -15.40
N ARG A 126 4.88 -15.33 -14.37
CA ARG A 126 5.80 -15.56 -13.27
C ARG A 126 5.30 -14.93 -11.98
N TRP A 127 5.77 -15.47 -10.86
CA TRP A 127 5.60 -14.84 -9.56
C TRP A 127 6.70 -13.80 -9.37
N ALA A 128 6.34 -12.51 -9.45
CA ALA A 128 7.24 -11.41 -9.12
C ALA A 128 7.24 -11.19 -7.62
N HIS A 129 8.41 -11.32 -6.98
CA HIS A 129 8.56 -11.02 -5.56
C HIS A 129 8.66 -9.50 -5.38
N LEU A 130 7.64 -8.89 -4.77
CA LEU A 130 7.52 -7.44 -4.69
C LEU A 130 7.85 -6.88 -3.30
N VAL A 131 7.47 -7.60 -2.24
CA VAL A 131 7.72 -7.18 -0.84
C VAL A 131 8.35 -8.32 -0.08
N THR A 132 9.35 -8.01 0.75
CA THR A 132 9.93 -8.95 1.71
C THR A 132 10.23 -8.27 3.05
N ASP A 133 10.66 -9.03 4.05
CA ASP A 133 11.15 -8.50 5.33
C ASP A 133 12.41 -7.64 5.13
N ALA A 134 12.47 -6.49 5.81
CA ALA A 134 13.64 -5.61 5.87
C ALA A 134 14.92 -6.30 6.40
N GLN A 135 14.78 -7.39 7.15
CA GLN A 135 15.92 -8.20 7.61
C GLN A 135 16.50 -9.11 6.51
N ASN A 136 15.81 -9.26 5.37
CA ASN A 136 16.29 -10.10 4.27
C ASN A 136 17.29 -9.38 3.35
N CYS A 137 18.28 -10.12 2.89
CA CYS A 137 19.27 -9.66 1.90
C CYS A 137 18.82 -9.85 0.44
N LEU A 138 17.54 -10.15 0.21
CA LEU A 138 17.00 -10.34 -1.14
C LEU A 138 16.95 -9.01 -1.90
N ASP A 139 17.16 -9.09 -3.22
CA ASP A 139 16.96 -7.98 -4.15
C ASP A 139 15.48 -7.94 -4.57
N VAL A 140 14.69 -7.22 -3.78
CA VAL A 140 13.23 -7.10 -3.89
C VAL A 140 12.88 -5.61 -3.81
N PRO A 141 11.92 -5.12 -4.62
CA PRO A 141 11.64 -3.69 -4.73
C PRO A 141 11.31 -2.99 -3.42
N VAL A 142 10.59 -3.70 -2.54
CA VAL A 142 10.07 -3.15 -1.29
C VAL A 142 10.47 -4.05 -0.14
N LYS A 143 10.88 -3.41 0.97
CA LYS A 143 11.25 -4.08 2.21
C LYS A 143 10.53 -3.42 3.37
N ILE A 144 9.79 -4.22 4.15
CA ILE A 144 8.99 -3.72 5.27
C ILE A 144 9.43 -4.33 6.59
N GLN A 145 9.11 -3.68 7.69
CA GLN A 145 9.51 -4.06 9.05
C GLN A 145 8.61 -5.16 9.62
N GLN A 146 8.39 -6.23 8.85
CA GLN A 146 7.59 -7.40 9.22
C GLN A 146 7.96 -8.62 8.35
N ASP A 147 7.84 -9.83 8.91
CA ASP A 147 8.05 -11.10 8.21
C ASP A 147 6.87 -11.41 7.27
N VAL A 148 6.88 -10.75 6.11
CA VAL A 148 5.85 -10.85 5.07
C VAL A 148 6.53 -10.94 3.72
N ASN A 149 5.99 -11.79 2.85
CA ASN A 149 6.37 -11.82 1.45
C ASN A 149 5.12 -11.59 0.60
N ILE A 150 5.20 -10.65 -0.36
CA ILE A 150 4.10 -10.37 -1.30
C ILE A 150 4.60 -10.63 -2.70
N TYR A 151 3.81 -11.40 -3.44
CA TYR A 151 4.06 -11.72 -4.83
C TYR A 151 2.88 -11.28 -5.70
N ALA A 152 3.17 -10.88 -6.93
CA ALA A 152 2.16 -10.59 -7.94
C ALA A 152 2.47 -11.31 -9.24
N SER A 153 1.43 -11.56 -10.04
CA SER A 153 1.53 -12.21 -11.35
C SER A 153 0.44 -11.68 -12.27
N LEU A 154 0.70 -11.69 -13.58
CA LEU A 154 -0.23 -11.39 -14.66
C LEU A 154 -0.35 -12.58 -15.62
#